data_AF-A0AAV9S1U1-F1
#
_entry.id   AF-A0AAV9S1U1-F1
#
_cell.length_a   1.000
_cell.length_b   1.000
_cell.length_c   1.000
_cell.angle_alpha   90.00
_cell.angle_beta   90.00
_cell.angle_gamma   90.00
#
_symmetry.space_group_name_H-M   'P 1'
#
loop_
_entity.id
_entity.type
_entity.pdbx_description
1 polymer ?
#
loop_
_entity_poly.entity_id
_entity_poly.type
_entity_poly.pdbx_seq_one_letter_code
_entity_poly.pdbx_strand_id
1 'polypeptide(L)'
;MSQTCRSVKEPQPGPSRKWRHTVSAFWKLTRIKDRRKEKEGRSQCTITPLTLHDRTGLQLPPPPAPLLPCLLSFPSLSVVCLTKSSGWRTLNYGVTIVKPIVFGNVARYFGKKREEDGHTHQWSVYVKPYRNEDMSAYVKKIQFKLHESYVNPLRVVTKPPYEITETGWGEFEIIIKIFFIDPNERPVTLYHLLKLFQSDSSAMPKKTVVSEFYDEMIFQDPTAMMQQLLTTSRQLTLGAYKHETEFGELEQRTKEKLEAAKKRTSQEITELKDRLKASRENINHLKAEIRKLEEEGDHKEH
;
A
#
# COMPACT_ATOMS: atom_id res chain seq x y z
N MET A 1 59.20 -28.78 5.10
CA MET A 1 59.97 -29.86 4.44
C MET A 1 59.30 -31.19 4.76
N SER A 2 58.79 -31.82 3.70
CA SER A 2 58.40 -33.22 3.46
C SER A 2 58.10 -34.16 4.64
N GLN A 3 56.92 -34.82 4.62
CA GLN A 3 56.77 -36.25 4.27
C GLN A 3 55.29 -36.68 4.43
N THR A 4 54.56 -36.93 3.33
CA THR A 4 54.24 -38.22 2.67
C THR A 4 53.19 -39.12 3.36
N CYS A 5 52.04 -39.27 2.70
CA CYS A 5 50.99 -40.23 3.00
C CYS A 5 51.42 -41.70 2.80
N ARG A 6 50.89 -42.60 3.63
CA ARG A 6 50.59 -44.00 3.27
C ARG A 6 49.22 -44.39 3.83
N SER A 7 48.53 -45.21 3.06
CA SER A 7 47.15 -45.65 3.25
C SER A 7 47.10 -47.18 3.40
N VAL A 8 45.94 -47.69 3.84
CA VAL A 8 45.43 -49.08 3.75
C VAL A 8 45.90 -50.00 4.89
N LYS A 9 45.08 -50.75 5.67
CA LYS A 9 43.83 -51.52 5.44
C LYS A 9 43.18 -51.87 6.80
N GLU A 10 41.85 -51.87 6.89
CA GLU A 10 41.06 -52.41 8.02
C GLU A 10 40.93 -53.95 8.00
N PRO A 11 40.71 -54.60 9.16
CA PRO A 11 40.12 -55.94 9.26
C PRO A 11 38.66 -55.94 9.78
N GLN A 12 37.89 -56.88 9.24
CA GLN A 12 36.44 -57.13 9.44
C GLN A 12 36.06 -57.71 10.82
N PRO A 13 34.85 -57.42 11.37
CA PRO A 13 34.26 -58.19 12.47
C PRO A 13 33.15 -59.17 12.04
N GLY A 14 33.08 -60.32 12.72
CA GLY A 14 32.04 -61.35 12.63
C GLY A 14 30.75 -61.06 13.44
N PRO A 15 29.76 -61.99 13.45
CA PRO A 15 28.33 -61.62 13.46
C PRO A 15 27.54 -61.88 14.76
N SER A 16 26.28 -61.41 14.75
CA SER A 16 25.10 -61.78 15.57
C SER A 16 24.86 -60.91 16.82
N ARG A 17 23.68 -60.35 17.14
CA ARG A 17 22.27 -60.77 16.93
C ARG A 17 21.31 -59.57 16.79
N LYS A 18 20.18 -59.87 16.14
CA LYS A 18 18.97 -59.07 15.81
C LYS A 18 18.34 -58.34 17.01
N TRP A 19 17.66 -57.20 16.76
CA TRP A 19 16.21 -57.00 16.93
C TRP A 19 15.69 -55.91 15.97
N ARG A 20 14.48 -56.13 15.44
CA ARG A 20 13.73 -55.32 14.45
C ARG A 20 13.25 -54.00 15.09
N HIS A 21 13.01 -52.91 14.37
CA HIS A 21 11.72 -52.63 13.70
C HIS A 21 11.86 -51.61 12.55
N THR A 22 11.38 -52.04 11.36
CA THR A 22 10.65 -51.34 10.28
C THR A 22 10.78 -49.81 10.17
N VAL A 23 11.60 -49.27 9.25
CA VAL A 23 11.45 -49.09 7.77
C VAL A 23 10.66 -47.82 7.40
N SER A 24 11.45 -46.78 7.09
CA SER A 24 11.09 -45.60 6.31
C SER A 24 11.33 -45.92 4.82
N ALA A 25 10.33 -45.70 3.97
CA ALA A 25 10.42 -45.95 2.53
C ALA A 25 10.76 -44.66 1.78
N PHE A 26 11.99 -44.60 1.24
CA PHE A 26 12.43 -43.61 0.27
C PHE A 26 12.22 -44.20 -1.14
N TRP A 27 11.47 -43.50 -2.00
CA TRP A 27 11.32 -43.85 -3.41
C TRP A 27 12.61 -43.54 -4.19
N LYS A 28 13.22 -44.57 -4.78
CA LYS A 28 14.26 -44.46 -5.81
C LYS A 28 13.57 -44.47 -7.18
N LEU A 29 13.67 -43.36 -7.90
CA LEU A 29 13.24 -43.25 -9.30
C LEU A 29 14.31 -43.88 -10.20
N THR A 30 14.01 -45.02 -10.82
CA THR A 30 14.77 -45.55 -11.96
C THR A 30 14.06 -45.25 -13.26
N ARG A 31 14.84 -44.69 -14.18
CA ARG A 31 14.54 -44.24 -15.54
C ARG A 31 14.18 -45.43 -16.44
N ILE A 32 12.99 -45.42 -17.06
CA ILE A 32 12.69 -46.22 -18.26
C ILE A 32 12.27 -45.25 -19.37
N LYS A 33 12.90 -45.47 -20.52
CA LYS A 33 12.89 -44.66 -21.73
C LYS A 33 12.00 -45.42 -22.71
N ASP A 34 10.83 -44.88 -23.05
CA ASP A 34 10.03 -45.44 -24.13
C ASP A 34 9.69 -44.38 -25.18
N ARG A 35 9.91 -44.78 -26.44
CA ARG A 35 9.96 -43.93 -27.62
C ARG A 35 9.21 -44.66 -28.72
N ARG A 36 7.95 -44.26 -29.00
CA ARG A 36 7.33 -44.09 -30.35
C ARG A 36 5.82 -44.35 -30.36
N LYS A 37 5.13 -43.40 -31.02
CA LYS A 37 3.96 -43.53 -31.93
C LYS A 37 2.63 -43.92 -31.26
N GLU A 38 1.45 -43.36 -31.55
CA GLU A 38 0.87 -42.47 -32.58
C GLU A 38 -0.59 -42.28 -32.05
N LYS A 39 -1.23 -41.11 -31.94
CA LYS A 39 -2.00 -40.40 -32.97
C LYS A 39 -2.82 -39.29 -32.30
N GLU A 40 -2.94 -38.19 -33.06
CA GLU A 40 -4.07 -37.25 -33.21
C GLU A 40 -5.09 -37.02 -32.09
N GLY A 41 -5.33 -35.73 -31.78
CA GLY A 41 -6.53 -35.33 -31.03
C GLY A 41 -6.42 -33.95 -30.39
N ARG A 42 -6.25 -32.89 -31.19
CA ARG A 42 -6.40 -31.50 -30.76
C ARG A 42 -7.90 -31.19 -30.68
N SER A 43 -8.43 -31.03 -29.48
CA SER A 43 -9.80 -30.55 -29.28
C SER A 43 -9.77 -29.25 -28.48
N GLN A 44 -9.91 -28.15 -29.21
CA GLN A 44 -10.26 -26.84 -28.68
C GLN A 44 -11.75 -26.88 -28.31
N CYS A 45 -12.09 -26.48 -27.09
CA CYS A 45 -13.49 -26.28 -26.70
C CYS A 45 -13.91 -24.84 -27.03
N THR A 46 -14.44 -24.65 -28.22
CA THR A 46 -15.24 -23.45 -28.56
C THR A 46 -16.69 -23.70 -28.16
N ILE A 47 -17.19 -22.87 -27.23
CA ILE A 47 -18.60 -22.86 -26.83
C ILE A 47 -19.35 -21.98 -27.83
N THR A 48 -20.14 -22.60 -28.71
CA THR A 48 -21.17 -21.91 -29.50
C THR A 48 -22.47 -21.86 -28.70
N PRO A 49 -23.15 -20.70 -28.61
CA PRO A 49 -24.44 -20.60 -27.95
C PRO A 49 -25.56 -21.14 -28.85
N LEU A 50 -26.46 -21.94 -28.27
CA LEU A 50 -27.72 -22.35 -28.89
C LEU A 50 -28.74 -21.20 -28.81
N THR A 51 -29.08 -20.64 -29.96
CA THR A 51 -30.21 -19.73 -30.13
C THR A 51 -31.49 -20.54 -30.36
N LEU A 52 -32.45 -20.42 -29.45
CA LEU A 52 -33.82 -20.89 -29.65
C LEU A 52 -34.64 -19.74 -30.25
N HIS A 53 -35.16 -19.92 -31.46
CA HIS A 53 -36.11 -18.99 -32.08
C HIS A 53 -37.54 -19.50 -31.86
N ASP A 54 -38.41 -18.62 -31.34
CA ASP A 54 -39.85 -18.78 -31.44
C ASP A 54 -40.44 -17.75 -32.42
N ARG A 55 -41.43 -18.20 -33.19
CA ARG A 55 -42.04 -17.52 -34.34
C ARG A 55 -43.16 -16.60 -33.88
N THR A 56 -42.81 -15.42 -33.41
CA THR A 56 -43.60 -14.18 -33.57
C THR A 56 -42.72 -13.03 -33.07
N GLY A 57 -42.03 -12.37 -34.00
CA GLY A 57 -41.20 -11.22 -33.66
C GLY A 57 -42.06 -10.10 -33.09
N LEU A 58 -41.93 -9.83 -31.79
CA LEU A 58 -42.18 -8.56 -31.11
C LEU A 58 -41.68 -8.69 -29.66
N GLN A 59 -40.84 -7.73 -29.25
CA GLN A 59 -40.21 -7.63 -27.94
C GLN A 59 -41.24 -7.22 -26.88
N LEU A 60 -41.42 -8.00 -25.80
CA LEU A 60 -42.19 -7.58 -24.63
C LEU A 60 -41.25 -7.27 -23.45
N PRO A 61 -41.43 -6.13 -22.75
CA PRO A 61 -40.65 -5.80 -21.57
C PRO A 61 -41.04 -6.67 -20.36
N PRO A 62 -40.12 -6.93 -19.42
CA PRO A 62 -40.41 -7.73 -18.23
C PRO A 62 -41.41 -7.03 -17.29
N PRO A 63 -42.25 -7.79 -16.56
CA PRO A 63 -43.26 -7.23 -15.67
C PRO A 63 -42.64 -6.59 -14.41
N PRO A 64 -43.29 -5.58 -13.81
CA PRO A 64 -42.83 -4.96 -12.56
C PRO A 64 -43.02 -5.90 -11.36
N ALA A 65 -42.04 -5.88 -10.45
CA ALA A 65 -42.06 -6.66 -9.22
C ALA A 65 -43.22 -6.26 -8.30
N PRO A 66 -43.88 -7.22 -7.62
CA PRO A 66 -44.90 -6.89 -6.63
C PRO A 66 -44.26 -6.38 -5.34
N LEU A 67 -44.85 -5.31 -4.81
CA LEU A 67 -44.59 -4.77 -3.47
C LEU A 67 -45.56 -5.40 -2.44
N LEU A 68 -45.04 -5.53 -1.21
CA LEU A 68 -45.73 -5.67 0.11
C LEU A 68 -46.13 -7.09 0.58
N PRO A 69 -46.36 -7.34 1.90
CA PRO A 69 -45.85 -6.70 3.13
C PRO A 69 -45.49 -7.71 4.28
N CYS A 70 -45.11 -7.13 5.44
CA CYS A 70 -45.27 -7.65 6.81
C CYS A 70 -44.27 -8.66 7.41
N LEU A 71 -43.39 -8.10 8.25
CA LEU A 71 -43.29 -8.34 9.71
C LEU A 71 -43.79 -9.71 10.24
N LEU A 72 -42.88 -10.51 10.83
CA LEU A 72 -42.71 -10.71 12.30
C LEU A 72 -41.93 -12.01 12.62
N SER A 73 -41.03 -11.88 13.60
CA SER A 73 -40.56 -12.89 14.57
C SER A 73 -39.53 -13.98 14.16
N PHE A 74 -38.32 -13.81 14.72
CA PHE A 74 -37.33 -14.82 15.13
C PHE A 74 -37.91 -15.93 16.05
N PRO A 75 -37.15 -16.95 16.53
CA PRO A 75 -35.89 -17.57 16.06
C PRO A 75 -35.95 -19.14 16.05
N SER A 76 -35.06 -19.82 15.31
CA SER A 76 -34.19 -20.86 15.88
C SER A 76 -33.24 -21.42 14.82
N LEU A 77 -32.03 -21.72 15.25
CA LEU A 77 -30.91 -22.18 14.46
C LEU A 77 -31.20 -23.53 13.80
N SER A 78 -30.85 -23.63 12.51
CA SER A 78 -30.23 -24.80 11.88
C SER A 78 -29.76 -24.41 10.48
N VAL A 79 -28.64 -23.67 10.41
CA VAL A 79 -27.97 -23.46 9.12
C VAL A 79 -27.28 -24.76 8.76
N VAL A 80 -27.80 -25.40 7.71
CA VAL A 80 -27.18 -26.49 6.97
C VAL A 80 -25.77 -26.07 6.59
N CYS A 81 -24.79 -26.78 7.16
CA CYS A 81 -23.38 -26.61 6.83
C CYS A 81 -23.15 -27.19 5.43
N LEU A 82 -23.22 -26.33 4.40
CA LEU A 82 -22.67 -26.64 3.09
C LEU A 82 -21.15 -26.76 3.25
N THR A 83 -20.66 -27.99 3.11
CA THR A 83 -19.25 -28.33 2.97
C THR A 83 -18.68 -27.59 1.75
N LYS A 84 -18.05 -26.42 2.01
CA LYS A 84 -17.26 -25.71 1.00
C LYS A 84 -15.96 -26.48 0.78
N SER A 85 -15.93 -27.21 -0.34
CA SER A 85 -14.73 -27.70 -0.99
C SER A 85 -13.78 -26.54 -1.33
N SER A 86 -12.52 -26.71 -0.94
CA SER A 86 -11.29 -26.12 -1.51
C SER A 86 -11.18 -24.59 -1.63
N GLY A 87 -10.33 -24.00 -0.77
CA GLY A 87 -9.44 -22.91 -1.18
C GLY A 87 -9.88 -21.47 -0.90
N TRP A 88 -10.46 -21.18 0.26
CA TRP A 88 -10.62 -19.79 0.71
C TRP A 88 -9.30 -19.34 1.37
N ARG A 89 -8.47 -18.60 0.65
CA ARG A 89 -7.44 -17.77 1.29
C ARG A 89 -8.17 -16.80 2.21
N THR A 90 -7.91 -16.87 3.51
CA THR A 90 -8.43 -15.94 4.51
C THR A 90 -7.94 -14.54 4.19
N LEU A 91 -8.70 -13.80 3.39
CA LEU A 91 -8.59 -12.35 3.32
C LEU A 91 -9.16 -11.83 4.64
N ASN A 92 -8.32 -11.18 5.43
CA ASN A 92 -8.75 -10.53 6.67
C ASN A 92 -9.44 -9.22 6.28
N TYR A 93 -10.72 -9.31 5.93
CA TYR A 93 -11.54 -8.15 5.56
C TYR A 93 -11.65 -7.18 6.74
N GLY A 94 -11.28 -5.91 6.53
CA GLY A 94 -11.41 -4.81 7.47
C GLY A 94 -10.12 -4.41 8.21
N VAL A 95 -8.94 -4.88 7.79
CA VAL A 95 -7.67 -4.54 8.44
C VAL A 95 -6.87 -3.58 7.57
N THR A 96 -6.62 -2.37 8.08
CA THR A 96 -5.74 -1.39 7.44
C THR A 96 -4.49 -1.20 8.30
N ILE A 97 -3.32 -1.42 7.72
CA ILE A 97 -2.02 -1.17 8.37
C ILE A 97 -1.34 -0.01 7.66
N VAL A 98 -0.85 0.94 8.44
CA VAL A 98 -0.15 2.13 7.93
C VAL A 98 1.32 2.06 8.38
N LYS A 99 2.24 2.20 7.42
CA LYS A 99 3.68 2.26 7.66
C LYS A 99 4.24 3.61 7.22
N PRO A 100 4.58 4.51 8.18
CA PRO A 100 5.11 5.82 7.87
C PRO A 100 6.57 5.74 7.42
N ILE A 101 6.89 6.44 6.35
CA ILE A 101 8.21 6.50 5.72
C ILE A 101 8.65 7.94 5.49
N VAL A 102 9.96 8.13 5.43
CA VAL A 102 10.59 9.37 5.02
C VAL A 102 11.46 9.06 3.81
N PHE A 103 11.25 9.79 2.74
CA PHE A 103 12.09 9.69 1.54
C PHE A 103 12.60 11.08 1.15
N GLY A 104 13.73 11.11 0.46
CA GLY A 104 14.29 12.38 0.07
C GLY A 104 15.75 12.27 -0.33
N ASN A 105 16.43 13.41 -0.32
CA ASN A 105 17.86 13.46 -0.57
C ASN A 105 18.60 14.42 0.36
N VAL A 106 19.87 14.10 0.58
CA VAL A 106 20.88 15.03 1.08
C VAL A 106 21.88 15.31 -0.02
N ALA A 107 22.30 16.56 -0.16
CA ALA A 107 23.33 16.97 -1.12
C ALA A 107 24.41 17.80 -0.43
N ARG A 108 25.65 17.63 -0.88
CA ARG A 108 26.82 18.35 -0.40
C ARG A 108 27.59 18.90 -1.58
N TYR A 109 27.80 20.22 -1.57
CA TYR A 109 28.60 20.89 -2.59
C TYR A 109 30.09 20.60 -2.37
N PHE A 110 30.83 20.32 -3.45
CA PHE A 110 32.27 20.05 -3.39
C PHE A 110 33.13 21.30 -3.17
N GLY A 111 32.57 22.51 -3.32
CA GLY A 111 33.33 23.76 -3.27
C GLY A 111 33.93 24.16 -4.62
N LYS A 112 34.25 23.18 -5.46
CA LYS A 112 34.75 23.37 -6.82
C LYS A 112 34.12 22.38 -7.79
N LYS A 113 34.01 22.77 -9.05
CA LYS A 113 33.65 21.85 -10.14
C LYS A 113 34.79 20.84 -10.32
N ARG A 114 34.46 19.56 -10.43
CA ARG A 114 35.45 18.52 -10.77
C ARG A 114 35.86 18.69 -12.24
N GLU A 115 37.17 18.70 -12.51
CA GLU A 115 37.72 18.87 -13.88
C GLU A 115 37.38 17.67 -14.80
N GLU A 116 37.30 16.45 -14.26
CA GLU A 116 37.05 15.21 -15.02
C GLU A 116 35.62 15.13 -15.58
N ASP A 117 34.62 15.15 -14.70
CA ASP A 117 33.20 14.92 -15.07
C ASP A 117 32.35 16.20 -15.06
N GLY A 118 32.91 17.32 -14.59
CA GLY A 118 32.16 18.56 -14.39
C GLY A 118 31.15 18.52 -13.24
N HIS A 119 31.15 17.47 -12.41
CA HIS A 119 30.24 17.32 -11.28
C HIS A 119 30.51 18.35 -10.16
N THR A 120 29.45 18.86 -9.55
CA THR A 120 29.52 19.94 -8.55
C THR A 120 29.07 19.49 -7.16
N HIS A 121 28.15 18.53 -7.09
CA HIS A 121 27.58 18.03 -5.84
C HIS A 121 27.73 16.51 -5.73
N GLN A 122 27.91 16.05 -4.49
CA GLN A 122 27.59 14.68 -4.10
C GLN A 122 26.21 14.69 -3.47
N TRP A 123 25.36 13.75 -3.85
CA TRP A 123 24.01 13.62 -3.30
C TRP A 123 23.71 12.18 -2.95
N SER A 124 22.90 11.98 -1.92
CA SER A 124 22.40 10.68 -1.51
C SER A 124 20.88 10.73 -1.42
N VAL A 125 20.21 9.90 -2.22
CA VAL A 125 18.75 9.71 -2.16
C VAL A 125 18.47 8.49 -1.29
N TYR A 126 17.45 8.54 -0.45
CA TYR A 126 17.13 7.44 0.47
C TYR A 126 15.64 7.30 0.73
N VAL A 127 15.28 6.11 1.21
CA VAL A 127 14.01 5.81 1.87
C VAL A 127 14.32 5.19 3.23
N LYS A 128 13.75 5.75 4.29
CA LYS A 128 13.89 5.24 5.65
C LYS A 128 12.52 5.16 6.32
N PRO A 129 12.30 4.22 7.24
CA PRO A 129 11.07 4.20 8.00
C PRO A 129 11.06 5.39 8.97
N TYR A 130 9.89 5.97 9.22
CA TYR A 130 9.78 7.05 10.19
C TYR A 130 10.06 6.55 11.61
N ARG A 131 9.58 5.36 11.94
CA ARG A 131 9.93 4.67 13.21
C ARG A 131 11.13 3.76 12.97
N ASN A 132 11.95 3.53 13.99
CA ASN A 132 13.11 2.65 13.86
C ASN A 132 12.69 1.17 13.76
N GLU A 133 12.33 0.73 12.56
CA GLU A 133 11.92 -0.64 12.23
C GLU A 133 12.73 -1.21 11.07
N ASP A 134 12.84 -2.54 11.00
CA ASP A 134 13.46 -3.19 9.85
C ASP A 134 12.47 -3.32 8.69
N MET A 135 12.55 -2.40 7.71
CA MET A 135 11.69 -2.46 6.52
C MET A 135 11.96 -3.71 5.66
N SER A 136 13.13 -4.36 5.78
CA SER A 136 13.43 -5.57 5.01
C SER A 136 12.52 -6.75 5.37
N ALA A 137 11.79 -6.67 6.49
CA ALA A 137 10.80 -7.66 6.88
C ALA A 137 9.61 -7.74 5.91
N TYR A 138 9.25 -6.64 5.24
CA TYR A 138 8.10 -6.57 4.34
C TYR A 138 8.43 -5.99 2.96
N VAL A 139 9.55 -5.28 2.82
CA VAL A 139 10.09 -4.79 1.54
C VAL A 139 11.05 -5.81 0.94
N LYS A 140 10.81 -6.18 -0.31
CA LYS A 140 11.68 -7.07 -1.09
C LYS A 140 12.85 -6.32 -1.71
N LYS A 141 12.57 -5.16 -2.30
CA LYS A 141 13.56 -4.31 -2.96
C LYS A 141 12.99 -2.90 -3.19
N ILE A 142 13.88 -1.92 -3.22
CA ILE A 142 13.58 -0.55 -3.64
C ILE A 142 14.36 -0.28 -4.91
N GLN A 143 13.68 0.23 -5.93
CA GLN A 143 14.29 0.64 -7.19
C GLN A 143 14.33 2.16 -7.26
N PHE A 144 15.50 2.71 -7.55
CA PHE A 144 15.70 4.12 -7.81
C PHE A 144 15.96 4.28 -9.31
N LYS A 145 15.02 4.88 -10.03
CA LYS A 145 15.22 5.26 -11.44
C LYS A 145 15.74 6.69 -11.48
N LEU A 146 17.02 6.81 -11.82
CA LEU A 146 17.73 8.05 -12.08
C LEU A 146 17.48 8.54 -13.51
N HIS A 147 18.01 9.71 -13.83
CA HIS A 147 18.02 10.24 -15.20
C HIS A 147 18.83 9.33 -16.14
N GLU A 148 18.42 9.25 -17.41
CA GLU A 148 18.98 8.32 -18.41
C GLU A 148 20.46 8.59 -18.74
N SER A 149 20.98 9.77 -18.38
CA SER A 149 22.40 10.12 -18.51
C SER A 149 23.31 9.33 -17.56
N TYR A 150 22.78 8.78 -16.47
CA TYR A 150 23.57 8.00 -15.53
C TYR A 150 23.78 6.58 -16.04
N VAL A 151 24.98 6.03 -15.84
CA VAL A 151 25.26 4.62 -16.10
C VAL A 151 24.36 3.77 -15.22
N ASN A 152 23.63 2.83 -15.80
CA ASN A 152 22.62 2.04 -15.10
C ASN A 152 21.60 2.92 -14.36
N PRO A 153 20.72 3.64 -15.07
CA PRO A 153 19.80 4.59 -14.43
C PRO A 153 18.83 3.90 -13.46
N LEU A 154 18.58 2.60 -13.63
CA LEU A 154 17.76 1.80 -12.72
C LEU A 154 18.66 1.09 -11.70
N ARG A 155 18.73 1.63 -10.48
CA ARG A 155 19.46 1.06 -9.35
C ARG A 155 18.50 0.29 -8.44
N VAL A 156 18.93 -0.84 -7.90
CA VAL A 156 18.11 -1.70 -7.05
C VAL A 156 18.82 -1.95 -5.73
N VAL A 157 18.18 -1.60 -4.63
CA VAL A 157 18.66 -1.84 -3.27
C VAL A 157 17.74 -2.85 -2.58
N THR A 158 18.31 -3.90 -2.00
CA THR A 158 17.55 -5.01 -1.39
C THR A 158 17.69 -5.07 0.13
N LYS A 159 18.69 -4.40 0.70
CA LYS A 159 18.98 -4.42 2.14
C LYS A 159 19.13 -2.98 2.65
N PRO A 160 18.73 -2.71 3.91
CA PRO A 160 18.98 -1.41 4.53
C PRO A 160 20.49 -1.17 4.73
N PRO A 161 20.97 0.10 4.68
CA PRO A 161 20.22 1.32 4.40
C PRO A 161 19.79 1.42 2.93
N TYR A 162 18.53 1.82 2.69
CA TYR A 162 18.00 1.97 1.33
C TYR A 162 18.37 3.34 0.76
N GLU A 163 19.65 3.50 0.45
CA GLU A 163 20.20 4.76 -0.07
C GLU A 163 21.08 4.53 -1.31
N ILE A 164 21.14 5.54 -2.16
CA ILE A 164 22.04 5.59 -3.31
C ILE A 164 22.78 6.92 -3.25
N THR A 165 24.11 6.84 -3.18
CA THR A 165 25.01 7.99 -3.25
C THR A 165 25.58 8.11 -4.65
N GLU A 166 25.43 9.29 -5.25
CA GLU A 166 25.92 9.62 -6.58
C GLU A 166 26.46 11.05 -6.62
N THR A 167 27.04 11.43 -7.76
CA THR A 167 27.54 12.78 -7.99
C THR A 167 26.92 13.38 -9.24
N GLY A 168 26.69 14.68 -9.24
CA GLY A 168 26.04 15.34 -10.37
C GLY A 168 26.06 16.86 -10.25
N TRP A 169 25.43 17.51 -11.22
CA TRP A 169 25.36 18.97 -11.32
C TRP A 169 23.95 19.50 -11.51
N GLY A 170 23.01 18.66 -11.95
CA GLY A 170 21.64 19.04 -12.25
C GLY A 170 20.63 18.43 -11.27
N GLU A 171 19.52 19.14 -11.10
CA GLU A 171 18.33 18.68 -10.39
C GLU A 171 17.42 17.93 -11.36
N PHE A 172 16.90 16.77 -10.97
CA PHE A 172 16.03 15.96 -11.80
C PHE A 172 15.11 15.10 -10.93
N GLU A 173 14.02 14.60 -11.51
CA GLU A 173 13.06 13.74 -10.83
C GLU A 173 13.60 12.30 -10.74
N ILE A 174 13.67 11.77 -9.52
CA ILE A 174 14.00 10.38 -9.21
C ILE A 174 12.69 9.64 -8.92
N ILE A 175 12.47 8.55 -9.64
CA ILE A 175 11.31 7.68 -9.40
C ILE A 175 11.75 6.56 -8.47
N ILE A 176 11.13 6.48 -7.30
CA ILE A 176 11.42 5.47 -6.28
C ILE A 176 10.29 4.44 -6.27
N LYS A 177 10.58 3.19 -6.61
CA LYS A 177 9.60 2.09 -6.59
C LYS A 177 9.91 1.08 -5.50
N ILE A 178 9.00 0.95 -4.54
CA ILE A 178 9.11 0.02 -3.42
C ILE A 178 8.32 -1.24 -3.78
N PHE A 179 9.01 -2.38 -3.81
CA PHE A 179 8.40 -3.68 -4.04
C PHE A 179 8.32 -4.46 -2.72
N PHE A 180 7.18 -5.05 -2.45
CA PHE A 180 6.95 -5.86 -1.25
C PHE A 180 7.36 -7.32 -1.46
N ILE A 181 7.53 -8.02 -0.34
CA ILE A 181 7.82 -9.46 -0.34
C ILE A 181 6.63 -10.24 -0.92
N ASP A 182 5.41 -9.86 -0.52
CA ASP A 182 4.20 -10.41 -1.10
C ASP A 182 4.01 -9.87 -2.54
N PRO A 183 4.02 -10.74 -3.56
CA PRO A 183 3.81 -10.32 -4.94
C PRO A 183 2.37 -9.89 -5.24
N ASN A 184 1.42 -10.20 -4.36
CA ASN A 184 0.03 -9.77 -4.52
C ASN A 184 -0.15 -8.29 -4.14
N GLU A 185 0.77 -7.73 -3.37
CA GLU A 185 0.72 -6.33 -2.95
C GLU A 185 1.27 -5.42 -4.06
N ARG A 186 0.55 -4.34 -4.35
CA ARG A 186 0.92 -3.41 -5.42
C ARG A 186 2.18 -2.62 -5.03
N PRO A 187 3.21 -2.51 -5.89
CA PRO A 187 4.37 -1.67 -5.61
C PRO A 187 4.00 -0.19 -5.43
N VAL A 188 4.58 0.45 -4.43
CA VAL A 188 4.43 1.89 -4.19
C VAL A 188 5.43 2.65 -5.08
N THR A 189 4.97 3.72 -5.74
CA THR A 189 5.82 4.58 -6.58
C THR A 189 5.80 5.99 -6.02
N LEU A 190 6.97 6.51 -5.68
CA LEU A 190 7.19 7.87 -5.18
C LEU A 190 7.98 8.65 -6.21
N TYR A 191 7.74 9.96 -6.25
CA TYR A 191 8.38 10.90 -7.16
C TYR A 191 9.12 11.94 -6.32
N HIS A 192 10.44 12.00 -6.46
CA HIS A 192 11.27 12.90 -5.68
C HIS A 192 12.09 13.80 -6.59
N LEU A 193 11.89 15.11 -6.51
CA LEU A 193 12.76 16.06 -7.21
C LEU A 193 14.07 16.21 -6.44
N LEU A 194 15.18 15.75 -7.03
CA LEU A 194 16.51 15.86 -6.43
C LEU A 194 16.88 17.34 -6.27
N LYS A 195 17.04 17.79 -5.02
CA LYS A 195 17.42 19.17 -4.71
C LYS A 195 18.90 19.26 -4.37
N LEU A 196 19.65 20.08 -5.12
CA LEU A 196 21.08 20.30 -4.94
C LEU A 196 21.37 21.69 -4.38
N PHE A 197 20.57 22.70 -4.74
CA PHE A 197 20.80 24.09 -4.38
C PHE A 197 19.92 24.53 -3.20
N GLN A 198 20.43 25.48 -2.41
CA GLN A 198 19.64 26.12 -1.35
C GLN A 198 18.72 27.17 -1.96
N SER A 199 17.50 27.28 -1.44
CA SER A 199 16.69 28.48 -1.64
C SER A 199 17.23 29.58 -0.72
N ASP A 200 17.49 30.76 -1.26
CA ASP A 200 18.29 31.88 -0.70
C ASP A 200 17.82 32.50 0.64
N SER A 201 16.96 31.83 1.43
CA SER A 201 16.31 32.42 2.61
C SER A 201 17.03 32.22 3.94
N SER A 202 18.22 31.60 3.98
CA SER A 202 18.96 31.41 5.22
C SER A 202 20.31 32.12 5.18
N ALA A 203 20.49 33.10 6.08
CA ALA A 203 21.69 33.93 6.25
C ALA A 203 22.97 33.17 6.66
N MET A 204 22.95 31.84 6.63
CA MET A 204 24.07 30.95 6.95
C MET A 204 24.19 29.92 5.82
N PRO A 205 25.28 29.90 5.03
CA PRO A 205 25.47 28.90 3.99
C PRO A 205 25.67 27.53 4.65
N LYS A 206 24.61 26.72 4.74
CA LYS A 206 24.76 25.33 5.16
C LYS A 206 25.56 24.61 4.06
N LYS A 207 26.56 23.81 4.41
CA LYS A 207 27.32 23.04 3.39
C LYS A 207 26.50 21.87 2.80
N THR A 208 25.38 21.55 3.43
CA THR A 208 24.49 20.46 3.08
C THR A 208 23.09 20.98 2.79
N VAL A 209 22.49 20.46 1.73
CA VAL A 209 21.09 20.66 1.36
C VAL A 209 20.35 19.39 1.72
N VAL A 210 19.21 19.53 2.39
CA VAL A 210 18.36 18.41 2.81
C VAL A 210 16.97 18.67 2.27
N SER A 211 16.41 17.71 1.55
CA SER A 211 15.04 17.74 1.04
C SER A 211 14.39 16.40 1.36
N GLU A 212 13.63 16.34 2.45
CA GLU A 212 12.93 15.15 2.94
C GLU A 212 11.41 15.37 2.92
N PHE A 213 10.68 14.30 2.59
CA PHE A 213 9.23 14.25 2.58
C PHE A 213 8.74 13.07 3.42
N TYR A 214 7.66 13.29 4.15
CA TYR A 214 6.94 12.25 4.89
C TYR A 214 5.83 11.67 4.03
N ASP A 215 5.68 10.37 4.06
CA ASP A 215 4.59 9.66 3.39
C ASP A 215 4.21 8.39 4.16
N GLU A 216 3.05 7.83 3.84
CA GLU A 216 2.46 6.69 4.53
C GLU A 216 2.12 5.58 3.55
N MET A 217 2.75 4.41 3.71
CA MET A 217 2.36 3.22 2.96
C MET A 217 1.12 2.60 3.62
N ILE A 218 0.00 2.60 2.89
CA ILE A 218 -1.27 2.06 3.35
C ILE A 218 -1.45 0.66 2.75
N PHE A 219 -1.56 -0.34 3.62
CA PHE A 219 -1.88 -1.71 3.26
C PHE A 219 -3.34 -1.97 3.64
N GLN A 220 -4.21 -2.02 2.63
CA GLN A 220 -5.63 -2.30 2.82
C GLN A 220 -5.90 -3.79 2.61
N ASP A 221 -6.44 -4.43 3.64
CA ASP A 221 -6.76 -5.87 3.67
C ASP A 221 -5.56 -6.75 3.27
N PRO A 222 -4.37 -6.61 3.93
CA PRO A 222 -3.19 -7.38 3.57
C PRO A 222 -3.42 -8.88 3.77
N THR A 223 -2.69 -9.70 3.02
CA THR A 223 -2.70 -11.16 3.23
C THR A 223 -2.25 -11.50 4.65
N ALA A 224 -2.72 -12.63 5.21
CA ALA A 224 -2.32 -13.03 6.56
C ALA A 224 -0.79 -13.10 6.75
N MET A 225 -0.06 -13.50 5.70
CA MET A 225 1.40 -13.50 5.68
C MET A 225 1.95 -12.07 5.74
N MET A 226 1.48 -11.16 4.88
CA MET A 226 1.94 -9.77 4.86
C MET A 226 1.60 -9.05 6.16
N GLN A 227 0.43 -9.31 6.73
CA GLN A 227 0.02 -8.78 8.02
C GLN A 227 1.02 -9.17 9.13
N GLN A 228 1.41 -10.45 9.20
CA GLN A 228 2.42 -10.91 10.16
C GLN A 228 3.77 -10.20 9.96
N LEU A 229 4.23 -10.06 8.72
CA LEU A 229 5.48 -9.34 8.41
C LEU A 229 5.42 -7.86 8.82
N LEU A 230 4.27 -7.22 8.64
CA LEU A 230 4.05 -5.82 9.02
C LEU A 230 3.94 -5.62 10.54
N THR A 231 3.37 -6.58 11.29
CA THR A 231 3.19 -6.45 12.74
C THR A 231 4.36 -6.94 13.57
N THR A 232 5.10 -7.93 13.09
CA THR A 232 6.18 -8.61 13.83
C THR A 232 7.57 -8.08 13.46
N SER A 233 7.66 -7.00 12.66
CA SER A 233 8.94 -6.38 12.32
C SER A 233 9.69 -5.96 13.59
N ARG A 234 10.95 -6.41 13.71
CA ARG A 234 11.81 -6.08 14.85
C ARG A 234 12.34 -4.65 14.70
N GLN A 235 12.64 -4.01 15.82
CA GLN A 235 13.41 -2.75 15.82
C GLN A 235 14.86 -3.05 15.42
N LEU A 236 15.43 -2.20 14.56
CA LEU A 236 16.85 -2.31 14.17
C LEU A 236 17.73 -2.06 15.40
N THR A 237 18.69 -2.96 15.65
CA THR A 237 19.66 -2.85 16.76
C THR A 237 20.79 -1.85 16.48
N LEU A 238 20.97 -1.46 15.21
CA LEU A 238 21.84 -0.36 14.80
C LEU A 238 21.05 0.94 15.01
N GLY A 239 21.64 1.90 15.73
CA GLY A 239 20.95 3.03 16.37
C GLY A 239 19.88 3.76 15.53
N ALA A 240 18.93 4.37 16.23
CA ALA A 240 17.76 5.01 15.63
C ALA A 240 18.12 5.96 14.47
N TYR A 241 17.40 5.83 13.35
CA TYR A 241 17.51 6.77 12.24
C TYR A 241 17.22 8.19 12.73
N LYS A 242 18.18 9.10 12.54
CA LYS A 242 17.96 10.54 12.76
C LYS A 242 17.19 11.09 11.56
N HIS A 243 16.03 11.68 11.83
CA HIS A 243 15.29 12.50 10.87
C HIS A 243 15.76 13.93 11.07
N GLU A 244 16.25 14.56 10.00
CA GLU A 244 16.72 15.96 10.07
C GLU A 244 15.54 16.94 10.11
N THR A 245 14.37 16.48 9.63
CA THR A 245 13.12 17.23 9.70
C THR A 245 12.28 16.76 10.88
N GLU A 246 11.92 17.68 11.77
CA GLU A 246 11.06 17.42 12.92
C GLU A 246 9.58 17.38 12.50
N PHE A 247 9.19 16.28 11.84
CA PHE A 247 7.84 16.12 11.27
C PHE A 247 6.72 16.21 12.31
N GLY A 248 6.99 15.88 13.58
CA GLY A 248 5.99 15.91 14.66
C GLY A 248 5.51 17.33 15.01
N GLU A 249 6.43 18.31 15.06
CA GLU A 249 6.04 19.70 15.29
C GLU A 249 5.27 20.29 14.11
N LEU A 250 5.65 19.90 12.88
CA LEU A 250 4.96 20.35 11.68
C LEU A 250 3.53 19.79 11.61
N GLU A 251 3.34 18.51 11.94
CA GLU A 251 2.03 17.87 12.03
C GLU A 251 1.16 18.57 13.07
N GLN A 252 1.67 18.77 14.28
CA GLN A 252 0.95 19.41 15.38
C GLN A 252 0.49 20.82 14.99
N ARG A 253 1.41 21.62 14.42
CA ARG A 253 1.09 22.98 13.95
C ARG A 253 0.07 22.99 12.82
N THR A 254 0.14 22.02 11.91
CA THR A 254 -0.81 21.91 10.79
C THR A 254 -2.19 21.49 11.29
N LYS A 255 -2.24 20.54 12.22
CA LYS A 255 -3.47 20.07 12.86
C LYS A 255 -4.16 21.19 13.64
N GLU A 256 -3.42 21.95 14.44
CA GLU A 256 -3.95 23.10 15.18
C GLU A 256 -4.55 24.17 14.25
N LYS A 257 -3.87 24.47 13.14
CA LYS A 257 -4.42 25.39 12.11
C LYS A 257 -5.70 24.86 11.49
N LEU A 258 -5.76 23.55 11.21
CA LEU A 258 -6.94 22.91 10.62
C LEU A 258 -8.13 22.90 11.59
N GLU A 259 -7.88 22.58 12.87
CA GLU A 259 -8.91 22.61 13.91
C GLU A 259 -9.44 24.03 14.15
N ALA A 260 -8.55 25.03 14.15
CA ALA A 260 -8.94 26.43 14.23
C ALA A 260 -9.82 26.86 13.05
N ALA A 261 -9.45 26.49 11.82
CA ALA A 261 -10.25 26.77 10.63
C ALA A 261 -11.62 26.08 10.69
N LYS A 262 -11.66 24.79 11.05
CA LYS A 262 -12.91 24.02 11.21
C LYS A 262 -13.84 24.66 12.24
N LYS A 263 -13.30 25.15 13.35
CA LYS A 263 -14.08 25.84 14.40
C LYS A 263 -14.70 27.14 13.88
N ARG A 264 -13.92 27.96 13.15
CA ARG A 264 -14.42 29.21 12.54
C ARG A 264 -15.57 28.96 11.57
N THR A 265 -15.37 28.04 10.62
CA THR A 265 -16.42 27.68 9.65
C THR A 265 -17.66 27.11 10.35
N SER A 266 -17.49 26.30 11.40
CA SER A 266 -18.63 25.75 12.16
C SER A 266 -19.40 26.85 12.91
N GLN A 267 -18.70 27.86 13.45
CA GLN A 267 -19.33 29.01 14.09
C GLN A 267 -20.12 29.85 13.09
N GLU A 268 -19.53 30.16 11.92
CA GLU A 268 -20.21 30.88 10.84
C GLU A 268 -21.46 30.15 10.35
N ILE A 269 -21.38 28.82 10.18
CA ILE A 269 -22.55 28.00 9.80
C ILE A 269 -23.65 28.10 10.86
N THR A 270 -23.29 28.10 12.15
CA THR A 270 -24.25 28.17 13.25
C THR A 270 -24.93 29.54 13.26
N GLU A 271 -24.15 30.61 13.14
CA GLU A 271 -24.68 31.98 13.09
C GLU A 271 -25.61 32.20 11.89
N LEU A 272 -25.23 31.69 10.71
CA LEU A 272 -26.08 31.75 9.52
C LEU A 272 -27.36 30.92 9.68
N LYS A 273 -27.30 29.76 10.33
CA LYS A 273 -28.48 28.95 10.64
C LYS A 273 -29.43 29.67 11.59
N ASP A 274 -28.90 30.31 12.63
CA ASP A 274 -29.69 31.06 13.61
C ASP A 274 -30.34 32.29 12.96
N ARG A 275 -29.59 33.01 12.11
CA ARG A 275 -30.13 34.12 11.30
C ARG A 275 -31.24 33.64 10.36
N LEU A 276 -31.05 32.50 9.69
CA LEU A 276 -32.06 31.92 8.80
C LEU A 276 -33.33 31.54 9.59
N LYS A 277 -33.15 30.95 10.78
CA LYS A 277 -34.25 30.57 11.66
C LYS A 277 -35.04 31.79 12.14
N ALA A 278 -34.36 32.82 12.64
CA ALA A 278 -34.98 34.06 13.07
C ALA A 278 -35.72 34.77 11.92
N SER A 279 -35.11 34.83 10.73
CA SER A 279 -35.77 35.38 9.54
C SER A 279 -37.03 34.58 9.18
N ARG A 280 -37.00 33.25 9.27
CA ARG A 280 -38.14 32.38 8.99
C ARG A 280 -39.27 32.53 10.02
N GLU A 281 -38.93 32.70 11.29
CA GLU A 281 -39.88 32.99 12.37
C GLU A 281 -40.55 34.36 12.16
N ASN A 282 -39.78 35.39 11.81
CA ASN A 282 -40.31 36.72 11.48
C ASN A 282 -41.26 36.67 10.27
N ILE A 283 -40.89 35.94 9.21
CA ILE A 283 -41.75 35.74 8.04
C ILE A 283 -43.06 35.06 8.44
N ASN A 284 -43.00 34.04 9.31
CA ASN A 284 -44.20 33.35 9.77
C ASN A 284 -45.08 34.24 10.64
N HIS A 285 -44.49 35.07 11.50
CA HIS A 285 -45.22 36.05 12.32
C HIS A 285 -45.96 37.06 11.45
N LEU A 286 -45.26 37.71 10.52
CA LEU A 286 -45.85 38.69 9.60
C LEU A 286 -46.95 38.06 8.73
N LYS A 287 -46.76 36.82 8.25
CA LYS A 287 -47.80 36.09 7.52
C LYS A 287 -49.05 35.82 8.36
N ALA A 288 -48.89 35.46 9.63
CA ALA A 288 -50.02 35.22 10.52
C ALA A 288 -50.80 36.51 10.81
N GLU A 289 -50.10 37.64 10.91
CA GLU A 289 -50.70 38.95 11.16
C GLU A 289 -51.43 39.50 9.93
N ILE A 290 -50.86 39.35 8.73
CA ILE A 290 -51.55 39.65 7.46
C ILE A 290 -52.86 38.87 7.38
N ARG A 291 -52.83 37.57 7.66
CA ARG A 291 -54.03 36.73 7.62
C ARG A 291 -55.12 37.19 8.60
N LYS A 292 -54.76 37.60 9.82
CA LYS A 292 -55.73 38.14 10.78
C LYS A 292 -56.39 39.42 10.28
N LEU A 293 -55.60 40.33 9.69
CA LEU A 293 -56.11 41.58 9.16
C LEU A 293 -57.02 41.36 7.94
N GLU A 294 -56.74 40.37 7.10
CA GLU A 294 -57.62 39.95 6.01
C GLU A 294 -58.96 39.43 6.54
N GLU A 295 -58.95 38.58 7.58
CA GLU A 295 -60.16 38.05 8.22
C GLU A 295 -61.01 39.16 8.92
N GLU A 296 -60.37 40.19 9.50
CA GLU A 296 -61.07 41.35 10.10
C GLU A 296 -61.63 42.34 9.07
N GLY A 297 -61.02 42.41 7.88
CA GLY A 297 -61.50 43.23 6.76
C GLY A 297 -62.80 42.69 6.15
N ASP A 298 -62.88 41.37 5.97
CA ASP A 298 -64.06 40.69 5.42
C ASP A 298 -65.29 40.82 6.33
N HIS A 299 -65.10 40.94 7.64
CA HIS A 299 -66.19 41.12 8.61
C HIS A 299 -66.80 42.53 8.65
N LYS A 300 -66.19 43.53 7.98
CA LYS A 300 -66.70 44.91 7.93
C LYS A 300 -67.45 45.26 6.63
N GLU A 301 -67.46 44.37 5.63
CA GLU A 301 -68.18 44.54 4.37
C GLU A 301 -69.53 43.76 4.30
N HIS A 302 -70.02 43.26 5.43
CA HIS A 302 -71.38 42.71 5.61
C HIS A 302 -72.19 43.53 6.61
#